data_AF-A0AAD9CC45-F1
#
_entry.id   AF-A0AAD9CC45-F1
#
_cell.length_a   1.000
_cell.length_b   1.000
_cell.length_c   1.000
_cell.angle_alpha   90.00
_cell.angle_beta   90.00
_cell.angle_gamma   90.00
#
_symmetry.space_group_name_H-M   'P 1'
#
loop_
_entity.id
_entity.type
_entity.pdbx_description
1 polymer ?
#
loop_
_entity_poly.entity_id
_entity_poly.type
_entity_poly.pdbx_seq_one_letter_code
_entity_poly.pdbx_strand_id
1 'polypeptide(L)'
;MPNMKKPKKNVVDATQQHLVLKANASSKPANVSPDISVLDSAATEPTNTAILELLQKLSEDRTKHLTDLQKELSETRRAVVAVEEKLADVFTRMTSAEARLDMLEDTEDQRRNSPPALASEVEMLKAKLVEYEDRDRQVNLRIYGFPEHSEEKDALSFPKTTLPDILQADFPGGLDLERAFTGL
;
A
#
# COMPACT_ATOMS: atom_id res chain seq x y z
N MET A 1 30.88 -10.83 -32.90
CA MET A 1 29.78 -10.19 -33.67
C MET A 1 28.73 -9.67 -32.67
N PRO A 2 28.06 -8.54 -32.93
CA PRO A 2 28.50 -7.25 -32.40
C PRO A 2 27.49 -6.55 -31.48
N ASN A 3 28.08 -5.70 -30.64
CA ASN A 3 27.48 -4.61 -29.87
C ASN A 3 26.59 -3.72 -30.76
N MET A 4 25.28 -3.64 -30.48
CA MET A 4 24.37 -2.67 -31.09
C MET A 4 24.03 -1.56 -30.10
N LYS A 5 24.85 -0.50 -30.15
CA LYS A 5 24.44 0.87 -29.84
C LYS A 5 23.30 1.26 -30.79
N LYS A 6 22.29 2.00 -30.30
CA LYS A 6 21.96 3.40 -30.68
C LYS A 6 20.54 3.84 -30.24
N PRO A 7 20.26 5.17 -30.18
CA PRO A 7 19.79 5.82 -28.95
C PRO A 7 18.57 6.75 -29.17
N LYS A 8 18.36 7.69 -28.23
CA LYS A 8 17.57 8.95 -28.31
C LYS A 8 16.10 8.76 -27.86
N LYS A 9 15.51 9.68 -27.09
CA LYS A 9 15.57 11.14 -27.24
C LYS A 9 15.46 11.88 -25.89
N ASN A 10 16.44 12.77 -25.67
CA ASN A 10 16.20 14.04 -24.97
C ASN A 10 15.06 14.78 -25.68
N VAL A 11 14.09 15.26 -24.92
CA VAL A 11 13.29 16.42 -25.31
C VAL A 11 13.48 17.44 -24.20
N VAL A 12 14.50 18.26 -24.39
CA VAL A 12 14.53 19.60 -23.83
C VAL A 12 13.76 20.46 -24.83
N ASP A 13 12.98 21.39 -24.29
CA ASP A 13 12.79 22.75 -24.78
C ASP A 13 11.37 23.19 -25.18
N ALA A 14 11.15 24.49 -24.93
CA ALA A 14 10.09 25.37 -25.38
C ALA A 14 8.73 25.32 -24.67
N THR A 15 8.54 26.20 -23.68
CA THR A 15 7.48 27.23 -23.78
C THR A 15 7.90 28.46 -22.98
N GLN A 16 8.69 29.32 -23.64
CA GLN A 16 8.73 30.75 -23.35
C GLN A 16 7.53 31.42 -24.05
N GLN A 17 6.86 32.31 -23.31
CA GLN A 17 6.40 33.63 -23.74
C GLN A 17 5.81 33.80 -25.15
N HIS A 18 4.49 34.03 -25.23
CA HIS A 18 3.93 34.98 -26.22
C HIS A 18 2.51 35.40 -25.85
N LEU A 19 2.29 36.68 -25.54
CA LEU A 19 1.27 37.51 -26.21
C LEU A 19 1.34 38.96 -25.70
N VAL A 20 2.09 39.73 -26.49
CA VAL A 20 2.18 41.19 -26.48
C VAL A 20 1.12 41.74 -27.44
N LEU A 21 0.43 42.80 -26.99
CA LEU A 21 -0.23 43.89 -27.74
C LEU A 21 -1.24 43.55 -28.87
N LYS A 22 -2.45 44.09 -28.72
CA LYS A 22 -3.20 44.68 -29.84
C LYS A 22 -3.47 46.15 -29.57
N ALA A 23 -3.00 46.96 -30.52
CA ALA A 23 -3.08 48.40 -30.59
C ALA A 23 -4.38 48.89 -31.27
N ASN A 24 -4.74 50.14 -30.95
CA ASN A 24 -5.34 51.21 -31.77
C ASN A 24 -6.02 50.85 -33.12
N ALA A 25 -7.20 51.45 -33.36
CA ALA A 25 -7.34 52.63 -34.24
C ALA A 25 -8.80 53.02 -34.55
N SER A 26 -8.97 54.31 -34.89
CA SER A 26 -10.05 54.99 -35.65
C SER A 26 -10.97 55.88 -34.79
N SER A 27 -10.84 57.22 -34.74
CA SER A 27 -10.99 58.27 -35.78
C SER A 27 -12.42 58.31 -36.37
N LYS A 28 -13.18 59.41 -36.54
CA LYS A 28 -13.02 60.89 -36.54
C LYS A 28 -14.48 61.51 -36.59
N PRO A 29 -14.72 62.81 -36.90
CA PRO A 29 -14.93 63.99 -36.04
C PRO A 29 -16.39 64.51 -35.94
N ALA A 30 -16.67 65.44 -35.02
CA ALA A 30 -17.62 66.54 -35.26
C ALA A 30 -17.22 67.79 -34.45
N ASN A 31 -16.92 68.82 -35.22
CA ASN A 31 -16.63 70.20 -34.86
C ASN A 31 -17.88 70.92 -34.31
N VAL A 32 -17.78 71.63 -33.17
CA VAL A 32 -18.33 72.99 -32.98
C VAL A 32 -17.58 73.69 -31.84
N SER A 33 -16.88 74.77 -32.15
CA SER A 33 -16.69 75.93 -31.25
C SER A 33 -17.44 77.11 -31.88
N PRO A 34 -17.71 78.24 -31.20
CA PRO A 34 -17.41 78.58 -29.80
C PRO A 34 -18.66 79.09 -29.03
N ASP A 35 -18.59 79.18 -27.71
CA ASP A 35 -19.21 80.32 -27.03
C ASP A 35 -18.30 80.80 -25.90
N ILE A 36 -17.93 82.07 -26.00
CA ILE A 36 -17.14 82.80 -25.03
C ILE A 36 -18.15 83.62 -24.24
N SER A 37 -18.56 83.11 -23.08
CA SER A 37 -19.18 83.91 -22.03
C SER A 37 -18.24 84.01 -20.83
N VAL A 38 -17.36 84.99 -20.94
CA VAL A 38 -17.05 86.01 -19.92
C VAL A 38 -17.53 85.70 -18.49
N LEU A 39 -16.53 85.57 -17.60
CA LEU A 39 -16.49 85.86 -16.16
C LEU A 39 -17.67 85.39 -15.28
N ASP A 40 -17.37 84.46 -14.38
CA ASP A 40 -17.39 84.83 -12.96
C ASP A 40 -16.30 84.11 -12.17
N SER A 41 -15.66 84.86 -11.30
CA SER A 41 -14.53 84.51 -10.47
C SER A 41 -15.03 83.83 -9.20
N ALA A 42 -14.76 82.54 -9.05
CA ALA A 42 -14.69 81.91 -7.73
C ALA A 42 -13.62 80.81 -7.75
N ALA A 43 -12.38 81.21 -7.96
CA ALA A 43 -11.24 80.44 -7.48
C ALA A 43 -11.28 80.51 -5.94
N THR A 44 -11.98 79.58 -5.32
CA THR A 44 -11.88 79.36 -3.88
C THR A 44 -10.51 78.74 -3.63
N GLU A 45 -9.53 79.58 -3.31
CA GLU A 45 -8.29 79.14 -2.66
C GLU A 45 -8.67 78.16 -1.54
N PRO A 46 -8.13 76.91 -1.50
CA PRO A 46 -8.39 76.01 -0.41
C PRO A 46 -7.89 76.68 0.87
N THR A 47 -8.81 77.19 1.67
CA THR A 47 -8.48 77.85 2.94
C THR A 47 -7.60 76.91 3.75
N ASN A 48 -6.50 77.42 4.33
CA ASN A 48 -5.50 76.62 5.06
C ASN A 48 -6.09 75.58 6.03
N THR A 49 -7.29 75.85 6.57
CA THR A 49 -8.12 74.93 7.35
C THR A 49 -8.49 73.63 6.63
N ALA A 50 -8.90 73.67 5.37
CA ALA A 50 -9.27 72.49 4.58
C ALA A 50 -8.03 71.61 4.27
N ILE A 51 -6.88 72.25 4.03
CA ILE A 51 -5.61 71.54 3.83
C ILE A 51 -5.20 70.79 5.11
N LEU A 52 -5.34 71.43 6.28
CA LEU A 52 -5.07 70.80 7.58
C LEU A 52 -6.00 69.61 7.85
N GLU A 53 -7.29 69.73 7.55
CA GLU A 53 -8.26 68.64 7.74
C GLU A 53 -7.94 67.43 6.84
N LEU A 54 -7.50 67.68 5.60
CA LEU A 54 -7.13 66.64 4.66
C LEU A 54 -5.83 65.93 5.07
N LEU A 55 -4.84 66.68 5.59
CA LEU A 55 -3.62 66.12 6.18
C LEU A 55 -3.94 65.26 7.41
N GLN A 56 -4.87 65.70 8.26
CA GLN A 56 -5.32 64.94 9.41
C GLN A 56 -5.99 63.63 8.97
N LYS A 57 -6.97 63.67 8.05
CA LYS A 57 -7.61 62.45 7.52
C LYS A 57 -6.60 61.49 6.91
N LEU A 58 -5.64 62.01 6.14
CA LEU A 58 -4.60 61.18 5.53
C LEU A 58 -3.67 60.56 6.59
N SER A 59 -3.41 61.26 7.69
CA SER A 59 -2.68 60.70 8.83
C SER A 59 -3.47 59.58 9.53
N GLU A 60 -4.78 59.74 9.69
CA GLU A 60 -5.67 58.76 10.31
C GLU A 60 -5.85 57.52 9.42
N ASP A 61 -5.97 57.69 8.11
CA ASP A 61 -6.05 56.57 7.17
C ASP A 61 -4.72 55.80 7.11
N ARG A 62 -3.58 56.50 7.19
CA ARG A 62 -2.26 55.85 7.27
C ARG A 62 -2.11 55.04 8.54
N THR A 63 -2.53 55.56 9.69
CA THR A 63 -2.43 54.82 10.96
C THR A 63 -3.34 53.60 10.95
N LYS A 64 -4.58 53.72 10.45
CA LYS A 64 -5.49 52.57 10.25
C LYS A 64 -4.86 51.50 9.35
N HIS A 65 -4.33 51.90 8.19
CA HIS A 65 -3.71 50.97 7.26
C HIS A 65 -2.49 50.26 7.88
N LEU A 66 -1.68 50.97 8.67
CA LEU A 66 -0.57 50.35 9.39
C LEU A 66 -1.04 49.36 10.46
N THR A 67 -2.11 49.69 11.19
CA THR A 67 -2.68 48.76 12.18
C THR A 67 -3.29 47.51 11.53
N ASP A 68 -3.92 47.67 10.36
CA ASP A 68 -4.49 46.55 9.60
C ASP A 68 -3.38 45.62 9.08
N LEU A 69 -2.31 46.19 8.51
CA LEU A 69 -1.14 45.41 8.09
C LEU A 69 -0.48 44.66 9.27
N GLN A 70 -0.38 45.30 10.44
CA GLN A 70 0.16 44.66 11.63
C GLN A 70 -0.70 43.47 12.07
N LYS A 71 -2.03 43.62 11.98
CA LYS A 71 -2.98 42.55 12.28
C LYS A 71 -2.83 41.40 11.29
N GLU A 72 -2.87 41.65 9.99
CA GLU A 72 -2.70 40.62 8.95
C GLU A 72 -1.36 39.88 9.08
N LEU A 73 -0.28 40.62 9.38
CA LEU A 73 1.04 40.02 9.59
C LEU A 73 1.07 39.12 10.83
N SER A 74 0.39 39.53 11.91
CA SER A 74 0.27 38.72 13.13
C SER A 74 -0.54 37.44 12.89
N GLU A 75 -1.62 37.53 12.11
CA GLU A 75 -2.47 36.39 11.73
C GLU A 75 -1.70 35.42 10.83
N THR A 76 -0.96 35.96 9.84
CA THR A 76 -0.10 35.18 8.96
C THR A 76 0.99 34.46 9.74
N ARG A 77 1.64 35.16 10.68
CA ARG A 77 2.66 34.56 11.55
C ARG A 77 2.08 33.42 12.39
N ARG A 78 0.88 33.60 12.93
CA ARG A 78 0.18 32.55 13.69
C ARG A 78 -0.14 31.35 12.80
N ALA A 79 -0.60 31.59 11.57
CA ALA A 79 -0.87 30.52 10.61
C ALA A 79 0.40 29.73 10.25
N VAL A 80 1.54 30.41 10.05
CA VAL A 80 2.83 29.77 9.78
C VAL A 80 3.24 28.86 10.93
N VAL A 81 3.20 29.36 12.18
CA VAL A 81 3.53 28.54 13.36
C VAL A 81 2.62 27.30 13.45
N ALA A 82 1.32 27.46 13.21
CA ALA A 82 0.38 26.34 13.23
C ALA A 82 0.67 25.29 12.12
N VAL A 83 1.18 25.72 10.97
CA VAL A 83 1.61 24.81 9.90
C VAL A 83 2.90 24.10 10.28
N GLU A 84 3.87 24.81 10.87
CA GLU A 84 5.12 24.23 11.36
C GLU A 84 4.86 23.15 12.41
N GLU A 85 3.95 23.39 13.36
CA GLU A 85 3.53 22.40 14.38
C GLU A 85 2.92 21.15 13.74
N LYS A 86 1.99 21.33 12.78
CA LYS A 86 1.38 20.20 12.06
C LYS A 86 2.40 19.43 11.25
N LEU A 87 3.36 20.12 10.65
CA LEU A 87 4.42 19.48 9.87
C LEU A 87 5.34 18.65 10.79
N ALA A 88 5.67 19.15 11.97
CA ALA A 88 6.44 18.41 12.97
C ALA A 88 5.71 17.15 13.46
N ASP A 89 4.39 17.21 13.66
CA ASP A 89 3.57 16.02 13.98
C ASP A 89 3.62 14.98 12.85
N VAL A 90 3.44 15.43 11.60
CA VAL A 90 3.51 14.55 10.42
C VAL A 90 4.87 13.88 10.31
N PHE A 91 5.96 14.61 10.49
CA PHE A 91 7.32 14.04 10.49
C PHE A 91 7.48 12.98 11.58
N THR A 92 7.03 13.27 12.80
CA THR A 92 7.13 12.32 13.92
C THR A 92 6.37 11.03 13.62
N ARG A 93 5.15 11.14 13.08
CA ARG A 93 4.33 10.00 12.70
C ARG A 93 4.92 9.22 11.53
N MET A 94 5.51 9.91 10.57
CA MET A 94 6.19 9.29 9.42
C MET A 94 7.40 8.48 9.87
N THR A 95 8.28 9.05 10.69
CA THR A 95 9.43 8.33 11.25
C THR A 95 9.02 7.13 12.09
N SER A 96 7.93 7.23 12.86
CA SER A 96 7.39 6.07 13.59
C SER A 96 6.84 4.99 12.66
N ALA A 97 6.21 5.38 11.55
CA ALA A 97 5.70 4.45 10.55
C ALA A 97 6.84 3.74 9.80
N GLU A 98 7.88 4.47 9.41
CA GLU A 98 9.09 3.92 8.79
C GLU A 98 9.76 2.89 9.70
N ALA A 99 10.00 3.22 10.97
CA ALA A 99 10.59 2.28 11.92
C ALA A 99 9.75 1.01 12.12
N ARG A 100 8.41 1.13 12.05
CA ARG A 100 7.51 -0.04 12.12
C ARG A 100 7.54 -0.87 10.84
N LEU A 101 7.70 -0.24 9.69
CA LEU A 101 7.86 -0.92 8.41
C LEU A 101 9.18 -1.68 8.37
N ASP A 102 10.29 -1.05 8.78
CA ASP A 102 11.60 -1.70 8.86
C ASP A 102 11.53 -2.97 9.72
N MET A 103 10.93 -2.90 10.92
CA MET A 103 10.73 -4.09 11.76
C MET A 103 9.85 -5.15 11.09
N LEU A 104 8.81 -4.75 10.37
CA LEU A 104 7.93 -5.71 9.68
C LEU A 104 8.64 -6.39 8.53
N GLU A 105 9.42 -5.64 7.75
CA GLU A 105 10.24 -6.15 6.66
C GLU A 105 11.28 -7.14 7.20
N ASP A 106 12.00 -6.80 8.28
CA ASP A 106 12.93 -7.71 8.94
C ASP A 106 12.25 -9.01 9.41
N THR A 107 11.07 -8.91 10.01
CA THR A 107 10.32 -10.10 10.47
C THR A 107 9.77 -10.93 9.30
N GLU A 108 9.43 -10.29 8.18
CA GLU A 108 8.99 -10.99 6.98
C GLU A 108 10.16 -11.75 6.35
N ASP A 109 11.31 -11.08 6.20
CA ASP A 109 12.52 -11.67 5.66
C ASP A 109 13.01 -12.83 6.52
N GLN A 110 12.98 -12.69 7.84
CA GLN A 110 13.28 -13.80 8.76
C GLN A 110 12.33 -14.99 8.54
N ARG A 111 11.03 -14.73 8.33
CA ARG A 111 10.02 -15.78 8.12
C ARG A 111 10.12 -16.43 6.74
N ARG A 112 10.52 -15.68 5.71
CA ARG A 112 10.78 -16.19 4.35
C ARG A 112 12.05 -17.03 4.30
N ASN A 113 13.11 -16.57 4.96
CA ASN A 113 14.41 -17.26 4.97
C ASN A 113 14.46 -18.44 5.95
N SER A 114 13.62 -18.41 6.99
CA SER A 114 13.37 -19.54 7.88
C SER A 114 11.91 -19.97 7.71
N PRO A 115 11.54 -20.58 6.57
CA PRO A 115 10.24 -21.21 6.45
C PRO A 115 10.11 -22.16 7.65
N PRO A 116 9.01 -22.10 8.41
CA PRO A 116 8.94 -22.75 9.70
C PRO A 116 9.35 -24.21 9.49
N ALA A 117 10.36 -24.64 10.24
CA ALA A 117 10.95 -25.98 10.15
C ALA A 117 9.88 -27.08 10.09
N LEU A 118 8.69 -26.79 10.63
CA LEU A 118 7.42 -27.49 10.41
C LEU A 118 7.20 -28.05 9.01
N ALA A 119 7.45 -27.34 7.90
CA ALA A 119 7.05 -27.88 6.59
C ALA A 119 7.86 -29.13 6.23
N SER A 120 9.20 -29.03 6.34
CA SER A 120 10.13 -30.15 6.13
C SER A 120 9.99 -31.22 7.22
N GLU A 121 9.81 -30.81 8.47
CA GLU A 121 9.60 -31.73 9.58
C GLU A 121 8.28 -32.51 9.45
N VAL A 122 7.20 -31.86 9.03
CA VAL A 122 5.91 -32.51 8.74
C VAL A 122 6.04 -33.47 7.56
N GLU A 123 6.79 -33.11 6.52
CA GLU A 123 7.03 -34.02 5.39
C GLU A 123 7.84 -35.24 5.81
N MET A 124 8.90 -35.05 6.61
CA MET A 124 9.68 -36.14 7.20
C MET A 124 8.82 -37.03 8.11
N LEU A 125 7.99 -36.44 8.98
CA LEU A 125 7.10 -37.18 9.87
C LEU A 125 6.05 -37.97 9.08
N LYS A 126 5.50 -37.39 8.01
CA LYS A 126 4.58 -38.09 7.10
C LYS A 126 5.26 -39.28 6.42
N ALA A 127 6.47 -39.09 5.90
CA ALA A 127 7.23 -40.18 5.29
C ALA A 127 7.50 -41.31 6.28
N LYS A 128 7.86 -40.96 7.52
CA LYS A 128 8.09 -41.93 8.60
C LYS A 128 6.81 -42.67 9.00
N LEU A 129 5.67 -41.99 9.03
CA LEU A 129 4.38 -42.62 9.30
C LEU A 129 4.01 -43.65 8.22
N VAL A 130 4.18 -43.30 6.95
CA VAL A 130 3.95 -44.23 5.83
C VAL A 130 4.86 -45.45 5.97
N GLU A 131 6.14 -45.27 6.30
CA GLU A 131 7.06 -46.39 6.53
C GLU A 131 6.61 -47.30 7.69
N TYR A 132 6.09 -46.71 8.78
CA TYR A 132 5.53 -47.47 9.89
C TYR A 132 4.29 -48.26 9.47
N GLU A 133 3.36 -47.64 8.75
CA GLU A 133 2.15 -48.28 8.25
C GLU A 133 2.47 -49.40 7.25
N ASP A 134 3.41 -49.18 6.35
CA ASP A 134 3.84 -50.17 5.37
C ASP A 134 4.50 -51.36 6.07
N ARG A 135 5.37 -51.13 7.05
CA ARG A 135 6.02 -52.20 7.82
C ARG A 135 5.02 -52.99 8.66
N ASP A 136 4.02 -52.33 9.24
CA ASP A 136 2.94 -52.99 9.96
C ASP A 136 2.07 -53.83 9.01
N ARG A 137 1.78 -53.32 7.81
CA ARG A 137 1.02 -54.05 6.77
C ARG A 137 1.80 -55.19 6.13
N GLN A 138 3.13 -55.10 6.01
CA GLN A 138 3.94 -56.15 5.39
C GLN A 138 3.83 -57.51 6.10
N VAL A 139 3.53 -57.50 7.40
CA VAL A 139 3.33 -58.72 8.19
C VAL A 139 1.88 -59.22 8.13
N ASN A 140 0.96 -58.41 7.58
CA ASN A 140 -0.46 -58.71 7.51
C ASN A 140 -0.88 -59.16 6.11
N LEU A 141 -1.36 -60.40 6.00
CA LEU A 141 -1.96 -60.92 4.76
C LEU A 141 -3.47 -60.64 4.74
N ARG A 142 -3.99 -60.10 3.63
CA ARG A 142 -5.44 -59.96 3.39
C ARG A 142 -5.88 -60.98 2.35
N ILE A 143 -6.82 -61.84 2.73
CA ILE A 143 -7.37 -62.88 1.85
C ILE A 143 -8.83 -62.56 1.58
N TYR A 144 -9.23 -62.62 0.30
CA TYR A 144 -10.58 -62.33 -0.15
C TYR A 144 -11.20 -63.58 -0.78
N GLY A 145 -12.54 -63.66 -0.79
CA GLY A 145 -13.29 -64.72 -1.48
C GLY A 145 -13.74 -65.89 -0.59
N PHE A 146 -13.53 -65.81 0.73
CA PHE A 146 -14.15 -66.74 1.67
C PHE A 146 -15.59 -66.27 1.99
N PRO A 147 -16.58 -67.19 2.00
CA PRO A 147 -17.91 -66.90 2.52
C PRO A 147 -17.86 -66.48 4.00
N GLU A 148 -18.74 -65.58 4.40
CA GLU A 148 -18.87 -65.20 5.81
C GLU A 148 -19.11 -66.43 6.70
N HIS A 149 -18.45 -66.48 7.86
CA HIS A 149 -18.50 -67.58 8.84
C HIS A 149 -17.88 -68.92 8.40
N SER A 150 -17.07 -68.97 7.34
CA SER A 150 -16.36 -70.19 6.92
C SER A 150 -15.33 -70.70 7.95
N GLU A 151 -14.89 -69.83 8.84
CA GLU A 151 -13.92 -70.09 9.90
C GLU A 151 -14.53 -70.65 11.20
N GLU A 152 -15.85 -70.82 11.24
CA GLU A 152 -16.61 -71.35 12.38
C GLU A 152 -16.28 -70.68 13.72
N LYS A 153 -15.54 -71.35 14.60
CA LYS A 153 -15.28 -70.92 15.99
C LYS A 153 -13.86 -70.39 16.22
N ASP A 154 -12.92 -70.63 15.30
CA ASP A 154 -11.51 -70.24 15.49
C ASP A 154 -10.86 -69.73 14.20
N ALA A 155 -10.79 -68.40 14.11
CA ALA A 155 -10.18 -67.64 13.02
C ALA A 155 -8.68 -67.92 12.81
N LEU A 156 -7.96 -68.43 13.83
CA LEU A 156 -6.54 -68.80 13.68
C LEU A 156 -6.35 -70.21 13.11
N SER A 157 -7.26 -71.13 13.40
CA SER A 157 -7.17 -72.51 12.92
C SER A 157 -7.50 -72.63 11.43
N PHE A 158 -8.49 -71.86 10.96
CA PHE A 158 -8.97 -71.87 9.59
C PHE A 158 -7.87 -71.62 8.53
N PRO A 159 -7.06 -70.54 8.60
CA PRO A 159 -5.99 -70.32 7.64
C PRO A 159 -4.86 -71.36 7.74
N LYS A 160 -4.62 -71.96 8.93
CA LYS A 160 -3.58 -72.98 9.11
C LYS A 160 -3.86 -74.26 8.33
N THR A 161 -5.13 -74.62 8.16
CA THR A 161 -5.55 -75.79 7.37
C THR A 161 -5.80 -75.41 5.92
N THR A 162 -6.47 -74.28 5.68
CA THR A 162 -6.96 -73.92 4.35
C THR A 162 -5.87 -73.37 3.43
N LEU A 163 -4.88 -72.64 3.96
CA LEU A 163 -3.81 -72.07 3.13
C LEU A 163 -2.87 -73.14 2.53
N PRO A 164 -2.39 -74.14 3.27
CA PRO A 164 -1.62 -75.24 2.69
C PRO A 164 -2.37 -75.96 1.55
N ASP A 165 -3.67 -76.21 1.75
CA ASP A 165 -4.50 -76.89 0.75
C ASP A 165 -4.66 -76.05 -0.53
N ILE A 166 -4.90 -74.73 -0.41
CA ILE A 166 -5.05 -73.82 -1.56
C ILE A 166 -3.71 -73.64 -2.28
N LEU A 167 -2.63 -73.43 -1.54
CA LEU A 167 -1.31 -73.14 -2.10
C LEU A 167 -0.58 -74.40 -2.59
N GLN A 168 -1.09 -75.59 -2.26
CA GLN A 168 -0.48 -76.89 -2.56
C GLN A 168 0.99 -76.93 -2.13
N ALA A 169 1.26 -76.38 -0.96
CA ALA A 169 2.61 -76.17 -0.44
C ALA A 169 2.72 -76.71 0.99
N ASP A 170 3.79 -77.44 1.25
CA ASP A 170 4.12 -77.92 2.59
C ASP A 170 4.91 -76.83 3.34
N PHE A 171 4.38 -76.41 4.50
CA PHE A 171 5.04 -75.47 5.39
C PHE A 171 5.76 -76.24 6.51
N PRO A 172 7.08 -76.47 6.42
CA PRO A 172 7.82 -77.18 7.47
C PRO A 172 7.82 -76.36 8.76
N GLY A 173 7.11 -76.84 9.78
CA GLY A 173 6.91 -76.13 11.05
C GLY A 173 5.51 -75.52 11.23
N GLY A 174 4.66 -75.58 10.20
CA GLY A 174 3.33 -74.99 10.20
C GLY A 174 3.33 -73.47 10.01
N LEU A 175 2.14 -72.89 9.89
CA LEU A 175 1.98 -71.43 9.79
C LEU A 175 1.94 -70.83 11.20
N ASP A 176 2.93 -69.98 11.51
CA ASP A 176 2.94 -69.18 12.73
C ASP A 176 2.15 -67.89 12.49
N LEU A 177 1.00 -67.78 13.15
CA LEU A 177 0.06 -66.68 12.99
C LEU A 177 -0.13 -66.04 14.36
N GLU A 178 0.23 -64.76 14.47
CA GLU A 178 0.08 -64.02 15.72
C GLU A 178 -1.40 -63.68 15.98
N ARG A 179 -2.13 -63.23 14.94
CA ARG A 179 -3.53 -62.79 15.02
C ARG A 179 -4.22 -63.06 13.68
N ALA A 180 -5.52 -63.32 13.74
CA ALA A 180 -6.40 -63.39 12.57
C ALA A 180 -7.66 -62.57 12.86
N PHE A 181 -8.11 -61.81 11.86
CA PHE A 181 -9.30 -60.97 11.95
C PHE A 181 -10.12 -61.09 10.69
N THR A 182 -11.44 -61.13 10.87
CA THR A 182 -12.40 -60.99 9.78
C THR A 182 -12.62 -59.51 9.53
N GLY A 183 -12.37 -59.06 8.29
CA GLY A 183 -12.70 -57.70 7.90
C GLY A 183 -14.21 -57.58 7.72
N LEU A 184 -14.85 -56.73 8.52
CA LEU A 184 -16.18 -56.18 8.22
C LEU A 184 -16.11 -55.19 7.06
#